data_AF-B4LH65-F1
#
_entry.id   AF-B4LH65-F1
#
_cell.length_a   1.000
_cell.length_b   1.000
_cell.length_c   1.000
_cell.angle_alpha   90.00
_cell.angle_beta   90.00
_cell.angle_gamma   90.00
#
_symmetry.space_group_name_H-M   'P 1'
#
loop_
_entity.id
_entity.type
_entity.pdbx_description
1 polymer ?
#
loop_
_entity_poly.entity_id
_entity_poly.type
_entity_poly.pdbx_seq_one_letter_code
_entity_poly.pdbx_strand_id
1 'polypeptide(L)'
;MNLGALARSLSNSLRIAVGSKKQLDTTATASESPTRPATLSTPPSSSNSDSTELDNLSGHQLTEPVLRINPRRLPYKRTVHLILDKVSELEHTLYEDQQREFKLRMALEHQTERIHELNFSLDTEKQRNERLVQLLRGVDSDSSSESEPESQLLNGMRLHTKDELYGSISPMLMQQRYDELQASHRQTHRQLAKKDKAIKLLQCDLEVLRGKYDTICNDYRSEHRRLEALCTRYMHMQQKKKQQICILKETLGYASECILHAQMSIESCDHSSSGISEQHLTKFNQNLELFMRSLRNCCCLRKLQELERQQGLHVEQDAKLPSPELSTTASSGFSSIGPSQVDAPKLKRRHRKRQKH
;
A
#
# COMPACT_ATOMS: atom_id res chain seq x y z
N MET A 1 2.96 19.76 -1.33
CA MET A 1 2.42 18.47 -0.82
C MET A 1 3.35 17.35 -1.25
N ASN A 2 3.93 16.60 -0.32
CA ASN A 2 5.01 15.66 -0.61
C ASN A 2 4.47 14.26 -0.98
N LEU A 3 4.21 14.07 -2.28
CA LEU A 3 3.62 12.84 -2.86
C LEU A 3 4.46 11.58 -2.56
N GLY A 4 5.77 11.74 -2.31
CA GLY A 4 6.67 10.64 -1.94
C GLY A 4 6.44 10.06 -0.53
N ALA A 5 5.81 10.82 0.38
CA ALA A 5 5.44 10.31 1.70
C ALA A 5 4.15 9.46 1.65
N LEU A 6 3.23 9.80 0.74
CA LEU A 6 1.97 9.09 0.55
C LEU A 6 2.19 7.70 -0.09
N ALA A 7 3.09 7.63 -1.08
CA ALA A 7 3.44 6.36 -1.75
C ALA A 7 4.11 5.35 -0.81
N ARG A 8 4.91 5.81 0.16
CA ARG A 8 5.60 4.96 1.15
C ARG A 8 4.68 4.49 2.28
N SER A 9 3.67 5.27 2.65
CA SER A 9 2.63 4.85 3.61
C SER A 9 1.75 3.72 3.05
N LEU A 10 1.50 3.73 1.74
CA LEU A 10 0.71 2.70 1.06
C LEU A 10 1.49 1.40 0.84
N SER A 11 2.82 1.44 0.63
CA SER A 11 3.60 0.20 0.45
C SER A 11 3.76 -0.60 1.73
N ASN A 12 3.69 0.04 2.90
CA ASN A 12 3.82 -0.64 4.19
C ASN A 12 2.53 -1.32 4.68
N SER A 13 1.37 -0.99 4.10
CA SER A 13 0.09 -1.61 4.47
C SER A 13 -0.24 -2.91 3.71
N LEU A 14 0.58 -3.31 2.73
CA LEU A 14 0.32 -4.45 1.82
C LEU A 14 1.34 -5.60 1.91
N ARG A 15 2.12 -5.73 3.00
CA ARG A 15 2.98 -6.91 3.21
C ARG A 15 2.15 -8.16 3.52
N ILE A 16 1.59 -8.76 2.47
CA ILE A 16 1.18 -10.16 2.41
C ILE A 16 2.46 -11.00 2.43
N ALA A 17 2.55 -11.87 3.42
CA ALA A 17 3.59 -12.89 3.53
C ALA A 17 3.55 -13.80 2.30
N VAL A 18 4.58 -13.75 1.46
CA VAL A 18 4.92 -14.83 0.53
C VAL A 18 6.39 -15.14 0.72
N GLY A 19 6.66 -16.29 1.33
CA GLY A 19 8.00 -16.77 1.55
C GLY A 19 8.70 -17.16 0.25
N SER A 20 10.01 -17.01 0.23
CA SER A 20 10.93 -18.02 -0.29
C SER A 20 12.34 -17.69 0.20
N LYS A 21 12.85 -18.59 1.04
CA LYS A 21 14.25 -18.69 1.42
C LYS A 21 15.10 -18.80 0.16
N LYS A 22 16.12 -17.96 0.02
CA LYS A 22 17.42 -18.34 -0.53
C LYS A 22 18.50 -17.49 0.13
N GLN A 23 19.08 -18.12 1.13
CA GLN A 23 20.31 -17.79 1.81
C GLN A 23 21.46 -17.93 0.79
N LEU A 24 22.30 -16.91 0.66
CA LEU A 24 23.58 -17.03 -0.03
C LEU A 24 24.61 -16.23 0.77
N ASP A 25 25.55 -17.01 1.31
CA ASP A 25 26.66 -16.64 2.14
C ASP A 25 27.59 -15.63 1.43
N THR A 26 27.98 -14.56 2.13
CA THR A 26 29.26 -14.44 2.85
C THR A 26 30.48 -14.59 1.94
N THR A 27 31.09 -13.46 1.57
CA THR A 27 32.54 -13.38 1.32
C THR A 27 33.12 -12.21 2.11
N ALA A 28 34.13 -12.55 2.89
CA ALA A 28 34.88 -11.69 3.78
C ALA A 28 36.17 -11.21 3.10
N THR A 29 36.53 -9.95 3.35
CA THR A 29 37.89 -9.38 3.27
C THR A 29 37.87 -8.13 4.17
N ALA A 30 38.38 -8.19 5.42
CA ALA A 30 39.78 -8.11 5.85
C ALA A 30 40.29 -6.66 6.00
N SER A 31 40.71 -6.35 7.24
CA SER A 31 41.62 -5.26 7.72
C SER A 31 41.10 -3.81 7.57
N GLU A 32 41.20 -2.88 8.52
CA GLU A 32 42.25 -2.56 9.51
C GLU A 32 41.66 -1.78 10.71
N SER A 33 42.27 -1.93 11.89
CA SER A 33 42.19 -1.02 13.04
C SER A 33 43.57 -0.37 13.21
N PRO A 34 43.73 0.88 13.70
CA PRO A 34 43.63 1.21 15.15
C PRO A 34 43.04 2.65 15.36
N THR A 35 42.71 3.22 16.52
CA THR A 35 43.30 3.28 17.86
C THR A 35 42.28 4.00 18.77
N ARG A 36 42.22 3.68 20.06
CA ARG A 36 41.45 4.38 21.11
C ARG A 36 42.43 5.21 21.98
N PRO A 37 41.98 6.26 22.70
CA PRO A 37 41.86 6.07 24.16
C PRO A 37 40.73 6.86 24.87
N ALA A 38 40.36 6.33 26.06
CA ALA A 38 39.83 6.98 27.29
C ALA A 38 38.56 7.86 27.22
N THR A 39 37.60 7.93 28.14
CA THR A 39 37.37 7.58 29.58
C THR A 39 35.88 7.89 29.84
N LEU A 40 35.08 7.11 30.57
CA LEU A 40 34.67 7.28 31.99
C LEU A 40 33.62 6.16 32.27
N SER A 41 33.88 5.18 33.14
CA SER A 41 33.62 5.15 34.59
C SER A 41 32.16 4.84 34.98
N THR A 42 31.89 3.56 35.26
CA THR A 42 30.85 3.07 36.18
C THR A 42 31.53 2.22 37.26
N PRO A 43 31.11 2.29 38.55
CA PRO A 43 31.77 1.55 39.61
C PRO A 43 31.19 0.13 39.75
N PRO A 44 32.00 -0.87 40.15
CA PRO A 44 31.51 -2.17 40.58
C PRO A 44 31.35 -2.25 42.11
N SER A 45 30.39 -3.06 42.51
CA SER A 45 30.08 -3.55 43.85
C SER A 45 31.15 -4.52 44.38
N SER A 46 31.38 -4.47 45.70
CA SER A 46 32.13 -5.45 46.53
C SER A 46 31.15 -5.94 47.62
N SER A 47 30.79 -7.24 47.68
CA SER A 47 31.37 -8.34 48.51
C SER A 47 31.38 -8.03 50.01
N ASN A 48 30.99 -8.84 50.99
CA ASN A 48 30.63 -10.26 51.17
C ASN A 48 30.02 -10.43 52.59
N SER A 49 29.37 -11.57 52.88
CA SER A 49 29.32 -12.40 54.12
C SER A 49 27.95 -13.10 54.17
N ASP A 50 27.79 -14.35 53.73
CA ASP A 50 28.21 -15.64 54.31
C ASP A 50 27.46 -16.04 55.60
N SER A 51 26.52 -16.98 55.46
CA SER A 51 26.34 -18.15 56.34
C SER A 51 25.15 -19.00 55.87
N THR A 52 25.45 -20.24 55.50
CA THR A 52 24.58 -21.40 55.28
C THR A 52 23.79 -21.81 56.52
N GLU A 53 22.48 -22.08 56.43
CA GLU A 53 21.89 -23.43 56.33
C GLU A 53 20.38 -23.43 56.73
N LEU A 54 19.64 -24.30 56.04
CA LEU A 54 18.36 -24.93 56.39
C LEU A 54 17.01 -24.25 56.09
N ASP A 55 16.21 -25.10 55.45
CA ASP A 55 14.76 -25.20 55.41
C ASP A 55 13.95 -24.32 54.46
N ASN A 56 13.68 -24.93 53.30
CA ASN A 56 12.33 -25.22 52.83
C ASN A 56 11.23 -24.45 53.57
N LEU A 57 10.73 -23.38 52.95
CA LEU A 57 9.32 -23.03 52.81
C LEU A 57 9.21 -21.74 51.98
N SER A 58 8.27 -21.71 51.04
CA SER A 58 7.85 -20.51 50.27
C SER A 58 8.58 -20.16 48.96
N GLY A 59 8.84 -21.17 48.12
CA GLY A 59 9.17 -20.97 46.69
C GLY A 59 7.98 -20.53 45.80
N HIS A 60 6.80 -20.23 46.37
CA HIS A 60 5.57 -19.97 45.61
C HIS A 60 5.02 -18.54 45.68
N GLN A 61 5.63 -17.61 46.41
CA GLN A 61 5.07 -16.24 46.54
C GLN A 61 5.72 -15.18 45.65
N LEU A 62 6.90 -15.42 45.07
CA LEU A 62 7.57 -14.45 44.17
C LEU A 62 7.33 -14.72 42.67
N THR A 63 6.85 -15.92 42.32
CA THR A 63 6.47 -16.27 40.95
C THR A 63 5.14 -15.63 40.53
N GLU A 64 4.19 -15.47 41.45
CA GLU A 64 2.89 -14.81 41.22
C GLU A 64 3.01 -13.33 40.79
N PRO A 65 3.78 -12.44 41.47
CA PRO A 65 3.91 -11.05 41.03
C PRO A 65 4.72 -10.90 39.74
N VAL A 66 5.75 -11.73 39.51
CA VAL A 66 6.54 -11.71 38.27
C VAL A 66 5.70 -12.21 37.08
N LEU A 67 4.84 -13.21 37.27
CA LEU A 67 3.88 -13.69 36.26
C LEU A 67 2.76 -12.69 35.98
N ARG A 68 2.40 -11.80 36.92
CA ARG A 68 1.44 -10.69 36.68
C ARG A 68 2.07 -9.47 36.00
N ILE A 69 3.37 -9.24 36.17
CA ILE A 69 4.10 -8.13 35.52
C ILE A 69 4.47 -8.48 34.07
N ASN A 70 4.78 -9.75 33.77
CA ASN A 70 5.14 -10.22 32.43
C ASN A 70 4.09 -9.89 31.33
N PRO A 71 2.77 -10.14 31.52
CA PRO A 71 1.74 -9.78 30.55
C PRO A 71 1.53 -8.26 30.43
N ARG A 72 1.84 -7.48 31.48
CA ARG A 72 1.85 -6.00 31.42
C ARG A 72 3.09 -5.43 30.72
N ARG A 73 4.24 -6.14 30.73
CA ARG A 73 5.47 -5.74 30.02
C ARG A 73 5.50 -6.17 28.54
N LEU A 74 4.70 -7.17 28.16
CA LEU A 74 4.53 -7.63 26.78
C LEU A 74 4.15 -6.51 25.78
N PRO A 75 3.17 -5.62 26.06
CA PRO A 75 2.87 -4.50 25.17
C PRO A 75 4.04 -3.53 25.05
N TYR A 76 4.73 -3.20 26.14
CA TYR A 76 5.93 -2.35 26.10
C TYR A 76 7.08 -2.96 25.30
N LYS A 77 7.34 -4.27 25.47
CA LYS A 77 8.34 -4.98 24.66
C LYS A 77 7.99 -4.96 23.18
N ARG A 78 6.72 -5.14 22.81
CA ARG A 78 6.26 -5.01 21.41
C ARG A 78 6.44 -3.60 20.88
N THR A 79 6.09 -2.57 21.67
CA THR A 79 6.28 -1.17 21.28
C THR A 79 7.76 -0.84 21.08
N VAL A 80 8.64 -1.25 22.00
CA VAL A 80 10.08 -1.05 21.88
C VAL A 80 10.63 -1.77 20.65
N HIS A 81 10.21 -3.00 20.38
CA HIS A 81 10.64 -3.73 19.19
C HIS A 81 10.17 -3.04 17.89
N LEU A 82 8.93 -2.55 17.87
CA LEU A 82 8.39 -1.78 16.75
C LEU A 82 9.17 -0.47 16.52
N ILE A 83 9.58 0.20 17.60
CA ILE A 83 10.40 1.41 17.53
C ILE A 83 11.77 1.06 16.94
N LEU A 84 12.43 0.00 17.42
CA LEU A 84 13.74 -0.43 16.92
C LEU A 84 13.68 -0.84 15.43
N ASP A 85 12.65 -1.59 15.03
CA ASP A 85 12.44 -1.96 13.63
C ASP A 85 12.23 -0.73 12.75
N LYS A 86 11.48 0.26 13.24
CA LYS A 86 11.25 1.52 12.53
C LYS A 86 12.50 2.39 12.46
N VAL A 87 13.31 2.44 13.51
CA VAL A 87 14.60 3.12 13.50
C VAL A 87 15.54 2.47 12.48
N SER A 88 15.62 1.14 12.45
CA SER A 88 16.43 0.42 11.45
C SER A 88 15.94 0.65 10.02
N GLU A 89 14.62 0.68 9.79
CA GLU A 89 14.03 1.02 8.48
C GLU A 89 14.39 2.46 8.07
N LEU A 90 14.36 3.41 9.01
CA LEU A 90 14.74 4.80 8.76
C LEU A 90 16.24 4.95 8.48
N GLU A 91 17.11 4.27 9.22
CA GLU A 91 18.55 4.25 8.98
C GLU A 91 18.87 3.72 7.57
N HIS A 92 18.19 2.64 7.15
CA HIS A 92 18.35 2.11 5.80
C HIS A 92 17.87 3.10 4.73
N THR A 93 16.72 3.74 4.95
CA THR A 93 16.18 4.74 4.02
C THR A 93 17.10 5.95 3.90
N LEU A 94 17.66 6.41 5.01
CA LEU A 94 18.58 7.54 5.06
C LEU A 94 19.88 7.23 4.32
N TYR A 95 20.39 6.01 4.44
CA TYR A 95 21.55 5.55 3.67
C TYR A 95 21.26 5.51 2.15
N GLU A 96 20.10 4.99 1.73
CA GLU A 96 19.71 5.00 0.32
C GLU A 96 19.57 6.42 -0.23
N ASP A 97 18.99 7.33 0.54
CA ASP A 97 18.81 8.73 0.14
C ASP A 97 20.16 9.43 0.00
N GLN A 98 21.13 9.17 0.89
CA GLN A 98 22.51 9.66 0.74
C GLN A 98 23.18 9.14 -0.54
N GLN A 99 22.99 7.86 -0.89
CA GLN A 99 23.53 7.33 -2.15
C GLN A 99 22.87 7.97 -3.38
N ARG A 100 21.56 8.21 -3.34
CA ARG A 100 20.84 8.90 -4.43
C ARG A 100 21.31 10.34 -4.57
N GLU A 101 21.46 11.04 -3.45
CA GLU A 101 21.96 12.42 -3.40
C GLU A 101 23.38 12.51 -3.97
N PHE A 102 24.27 11.58 -3.61
CA PHE A 102 25.61 11.52 -4.19
C PHE A 102 25.59 11.35 -5.72
N LYS A 103 24.75 10.43 -6.24
CA LYS A 103 24.58 10.26 -7.69
C LYS A 103 24.04 11.51 -8.37
N LEU A 104 23.11 12.21 -7.74
CA LEU A 104 22.57 13.48 -8.22
C LEU A 104 23.63 14.58 -8.24
N ARG A 105 24.45 14.69 -7.19
CA ARG A 105 25.58 15.63 -7.14
C ARG A 105 26.57 15.37 -8.29
N MET A 106 26.98 14.12 -8.48
CA MET A 106 27.90 13.76 -9.58
C MET A 106 27.29 14.05 -10.96
N ALA A 107 26.00 13.76 -11.15
CA ALA A 107 25.32 14.05 -12.41
C ALA A 107 25.22 15.55 -12.70
N LEU A 108 25.00 16.36 -11.65
CA LEU A 108 25.00 17.81 -11.74
C LEU A 108 26.38 18.33 -12.11
N GLU A 109 27.43 17.88 -11.42
CA GLU A 109 28.82 18.26 -11.70
C GLU A 109 29.20 18.00 -13.16
N HIS A 110 28.95 16.79 -13.68
CA HIS A 110 29.19 16.48 -15.09
C HIS A 110 28.37 17.32 -16.08
N GLN A 111 27.12 17.68 -15.72
CA GLN A 111 26.35 18.60 -16.56
C GLN A 111 26.94 20.00 -16.55
N THR A 112 27.40 20.47 -15.39
CA THR A 112 28.06 21.77 -15.25
C THR A 112 29.35 21.80 -16.05
N GLU A 113 30.21 20.78 -15.98
CA GLU A 113 31.41 20.64 -16.80
C GLU A 113 31.09 20.71 -18.30
N ARG A 114 30.08 19.95 -18.74
CA ARG A 114 29.64 19.95 -20.14
C ARG A 114 29.13 21.32 -20.60
N ILE A 115 28.44 22.07 -19.75
CA ILE A 115 28.02 23.44 -20.06
C ILE A 115 29.23 24.36 -20.24
N HIS A 116 30.25 24.23 -19.38
CA HIS A 116 31.49 24.99 -19.52
C HIS A 116 32.22 24.67 -20.84
N GLU A 117 32.30 23.40 -21.23
CA GLU A 117 32.88 22.97 -22.52
C GLU A 117 32.10 23.54 -23.72
N LEU A 118 30.77 23.53 -23.66
CA LEU A 118 29.91 24.09 -24.71
C LEU A 118 30.07 25.60 -24.80
N ASN A 119 30.16 26.31 -23.67
CA ASN A 119 30.40 27.75 -23.65
C ASN A 119 31.77 28.09 -24.23
N PHE A 120 32.81 27.35 -23.86
CA PHE A 120 34.14 27.51 -24.45
C PHE A 120 34.11 27.31 -25.96
N SER A 121 33.45 26.24 -26.43
CA SER A 121 33.28 25.97 -27.86
C SER A 121 32.54 27.10 -28.57
N LEU A 122 31.46 27.60 -27.97
CA LEU A 122 30.70 28.72 -28.50
C LEU A 122 31.54 29.99 -28.61
N ASP A 123 32.35 30.32 -27.60
CA ASP A 123 33.19 31.50 -27.61
C ASP A 123 34.34 31.39 -28.62
N THR A 124 34.93 30.21 -28.78
CA THR A 124 35.91 29.96 -29.87
C THR A 124 35.29 30.15 -31.25
N GLU A 125 34.06 29.66 -31.46
CA GLU A 125 33.36 29.80 -32.73
C GLU A 125 32.92 31.25 -32.98
N LYS A 126 32.51 31.98 -31.94
CA LYS A 126 32.26 33.44 -32.03
C LYS A 126 33.53 34.18 -32.46
N GLN A 127 34.68 33.88 -31.85
CA GLN A 127 35.94 34.52 -32.23
C GLN A 127 36.33 34.19 -33.68
N ARG A 128 36.13 32.95 -34.12
CA ARG A 128 36.33 32.55 -35.52
C ARG A 128 35.40 33.32 -36.45
N ASN A 129 34.12 33.43 -36.11
CA ASN A 129 33.12 34.16 -36.90
C ASN A 129 33.41 35.66 -36.93
N GLU A 130 33.86 36.24 -35.84
CA GLU A 130 34.28 37.64 -35.78
C GLU A 130 35.46 37.90 -36.73
N ARG A 131 36.47 37.04 -36.72
CA ARG A 131 37.58 37.11 -37.70
C ARG A 131 37.10 36.98 -39.13
N LEU A 132 36.16 36.05 -39.39
CA LEU A 132 35.57 35.89 -40.72
C LEU A 132 34.82 37.15 -41.17
N VAL A 133 34.05 37.76 -40.27
CA VAL A 133 33.33 39.02 -40.53
C VAL A 133 34.32 40.17 -40.75
N GLN A 134 35.42 40.25 -39.99
CA GLN A 134 36.48 41.22 -40.21
C GLN A 134 37.15 41.04 -41.58
N LEU A 135 37.42 39.80 -42.01
CA LEU A 135 37.93 39.51 -43.36
C LEU A 135 36.94 39.93 -44.44
N LEU A 136 35.65 39.61 -44.27
CA LEU A 136 34.61 40.01 -45.22
C LEU A 136 34.44 41.53 -45.32
N ARG A 137 34.63 42.27 -44.22
CA ARG A 137 34.58 43.75 -44.22
C ARG A 137 35.89 44.39 -44.68
N GLY A 138 37.03 43.75 -44.41
CA GLY A 138 38.36 44.22 -44.81
C GLY A 138 38.64 44.07 -46.30
N VAL A 139 37.86 43.23 -47.01
CA VAL A 139 37.88 43.14 -48.47
C VAL A 139 37.39 44.45 -49.14
N ASP A 140 36.65 45.30 -48.43
CA ASP A 140 36.06 46.52 -48.99
C ASP A 140 36.72 47.83 -48.51
N SER A 141 37.81 47.81 -47.71
CA SER A 141 38.30 49.03 -47.02
C SER A 141 39.78 49.40 -47.17
N ASP A 142 40.62 48.66 -47.91
CA ASP A 142 41.96 49.14 -48.28
C ASP A 142 42.01 49.58 -49.75
N SER A 143 42.17 50.89 -49.92
CA SER A 143 42.20 51.62 -51.17
C SER A 143 43.58 51.61 -51.86
N SER A 144 43.55 51.78 -53.19
CA SER A 144 44.41 52.70 -53.96
C SER A 144 45.66 52.18 -54.68
N SER A 145 45.59 52.26 -56.02
CA SER A 145 46.62 52.71 -56.98
C SER A 145 47.14 51.69 -58.01
N GLU A 146 46.71 51.95 -59.26
CA GLU A 146 47.44 51.77 -60.54
C GLU A 146 47.61 50.36 -61.15
N SER A 147 47.17 50.29 -62.42
CA SER A 147 47.52 49.33 -63.48
C SER A 147 47.18 47.84 -63.30
N GLU A 148 46.08 47.41 -63.94
CA GLU A 148 46.01 46.34 -64.97
C GLU A 148 44.53 45.88 -65.16
N PRO A 149 44.12 45.47 -66.37
CA PRO A 149 42.72 45.23 -66.69
C PRO A 149 42.34 43.76 -66.40
N GLU A 150 41.94 43.45 -65.17
CA GLU A 150 41.38 42.11 -64.84
C GLU A 150 39.92 42.12 -64.36
N SER A 151 39.29 43.30 -64.28
CA SER A 151 37.88 43.44 -63.86
C SER A 151 36.86 42.94 -64.90
N GLN A 152 37.30 42.37 -66.02
CA GLN A 152 36.46 41.81 -67.08
C GLN A 152 36.40 40.28 -67.12
N LEU A 153 37.14 39.55 -66.27
CA LEU A 153 37.11 38.07 -66.30
C LEU A 153 36.03 37.43 -65.43
N LEU A 154 35.37 38.18 -64.54
CA LEU A 154 34.37 37.61 -63.61
C LEU A 154 32.91 37.97 -63.91
N ASN A 155 32.64 38.88 -64.85
CA ASN A 155 31.27 39.20 -65.30
C ASN A 155 30.76 38.31 -66.44
N GLY A 156 31.44 37.20 -66.72
CA GLY A 156 31.25 36.39 -67.95
C GLY A 156 30.81 34.94 -67.76
N MET A 157 30.29 34.52 -66.61
CA MET A 157 29.73 33.15 -66.48
C MET A 157 28.24 33.19 -66.14
N ARG A 158 27.46 33.65 -67.12
CA ARG A 158 26.02 33.41 -67.17
C ARG A 158 25.82 31.94 -67.57
N LEU A 159 26.03 31.05 -66.62
CA LEU A 159 25.80 29.60 -66.75
C LEU A 159 24.33 29.40 -67.11
N HIS A 160 24.06 29.14 -68.40
CA HIS A 160 22.70 29.18 -68.94
C HIS A 160 21.99 27.82 -68.88
N THR A 161 22.68 26.79 -68.39
CA THR A 161 22.10 25.46 -68.18
C THR A 161 22.61 24.84 -66.87
N LYS A 162 21.75 24.03 -66.20
CA LYS A 162 22.11 23.34 -64.95
C LYS A 162 23.38 22.49 -65.10
N ASP A 163 23.61 21.92 -66.28
CA ASP A 163 24.71 21.00 -66.55
C ASP A 163 26.08 21.68 -66.59
N GLU A 164 26.17 22.92 -67.09
CA GLU A 164 27.43 23.70 -67.04
C GLU A 164 27.81 24.06 -65.60
N LEU A 165 26.80 24.32 -64.74
CA LEU A 165 26.99 24.67 -63.35
C LEU A 165 27.54 23.47 -62.55
N TYR A 166 27.02 22.26 -62.76
CA TYR A 166 27.57 21.05 -62.14
C TYR A 166 28.94 20.65 -62.71
N GLY A 167 29.20 20.92 -64.00
CA GLY A 167 30.51 20.69 -64.63
C GLY A 167 31.61 21.63 -64.14
N SER A 168 31.25 22.84 -63.69
CA SER A 168 32.20 23.81 -63.09
C SER A 168 32.60 23.47 -61.65
N ILE A 169 31.87 22.57 -60.98
CA ILE A 169 32.20 22.12 -59.63
C ILE A 169 33.28 21.04 -59.75
N SER A 170 34.39 21.24 -59.02
CA SER A 170 35.44 20.22 -58.93
C SER A 170 34.85 18.86 -58.52
N PRO A 171 35.07 17.79 -59.30
CA PRO A 171 34.61 16.44 -58.96
C PRO A 171 35.08 15.98 -57.57
N MET A 172 36.28 16.40 -57.16
CA MET A 172 36.80 16.12 -55.81
C MET A 172 35.98 16.81 -54.71
N LEU A 173 35.57 18.07 -54.93
CA LEU A 173 34.76 18.79 -53.96
C LEU A 173 33.35 18.17 -53.86
N MET A 174 32.77 17.75 -54.99
CA MET A 174 31.48 17.06 -55.01
C MET A 174 31.56 15.72 -54.25
N GLN A 175 32.62 14.95 -54.46
CA GLN A 175 32.88 13.70 -53.74
C GLN A 175 33.05 13.95 -52.23
N GLN A 176 33.84 14.96 -51.83
CA GLN A 176 34.02 15.31 -50.42
C GLN A 176 32.67 15.67 -49.77
N ARG A 177 31.84 16.50 -50.43
CA ARG A 177 30.51 16.86 -49.92
C ARG A 177 29.57 15.67 -49.83
N TYR A 178 29.64 14.75 -50.80
CA TYR A 178 28.89 13.51 -50.75
C TYR A 178 29.31 12.65 -49.55
N ASP A 179 30.61 12.50 -49.30
CA ASP A 179 31.14 11.71 -48.18
C ASP A 179 30.78 12.32 -46.82
N GLU A 180 30.87 13.65 -46.69
CA GLU A 180 30.42 14.40 -45.50
C GLU A 180 28.91 14.18 -45.25
N LEU A 181 28.09 14.29 -46.29
CA LEU A 181 26.65 14.07 -46.20
C LEU A 181 26.33 12.61 -45.85
N GLN A 182 27.03 11.65 -46.46
CA GLN A 182 26.83 10.23 -46.19
C GLN A 182 27.21 9.88 -44.75
N ALA A 183 28.30 10.43 -44.23
CA ALA A 183 28.72 10.25 -42.84
C ALA A 183 27.67 10.83 -41.87
N SER A 184 27.20 12.06 -42.13
CA SER A 184 26.15 12.72 -41.35
C SER A 184 24.83 11.93 -41.37
N HIS A 185 24.41 11.42 -42.53
CA HIS A 185 23.22 10.59 -42.67
C HIS A 185 23.34 9.29 -41.85
N ARG A 186 24.49 8.59 -41.94
CA ARG A 186 24.75 7.38 -41.15
C ARG A 186 24.73 7.65 -39.65
N GLN A 187 25.32 8.76 -39.20
CA GLN A 187 25.31 9.17 -37.81
C GLN A 187 23.88 9.44 -37.32
N THR A 188 23.12 10.23 -38.08
CA THR A 188 21.72 10.56 -37.77
C THR A 188 20.86 9.30 -37.69
N HIS A 189 21.00 8.38 -38.64
CA HIS A 189 20.27 7.11 -38.63
C HIS A 189 20.60 6.26 -37.39
N ARG A 190 21.87 6.21 -36.95
CA ARG A 190 22.26 5.52 -35.70
C ARG A 190 21.65 6.20 -34.47
N GLN A 191 21.61 7.53 -34.43
CA GLN A 191 20.99 8.27 -33.34
C GLN A 191 19.47 8.04 -33.28
N LEU A 192 18.81 8.04 -34.44
CA LEU A 192 17.38 7.75 -34.55
C LEU A 192 17.05 6.35 -34.02
N ALA A 193 17.80 5.33 -34.46
CA ALA A 193 17.61 3.96 -33.96
C ALA A 193 17.80 3.84 -32.43
N LYS A 194 18.75 4.60 -31.85
CA LYS A 194 18.93 4.66 -30.38
C LYS A 194 17.71 5.29 -29.70
N LYS A 195 17.16 6.37 -30.27
CA LYS A 195 15.96 7.05 -29.73
C LYS A 195 14.73 6.16 -29.84
N ASP A 196 14.53 5.46 -30.96
CA ASP A 196 13.42 4.52 -31.14
C ASP A 196 13.47 3.37 -30.13
N LYS A 197 14.67 2.84 -29.85
CA LYS A 197 14.85 1.83 -28.80
C LYS A 197 14.48 2.39 -27.42
N ALA A 198 14.92 3.60 -27.10
CA ALA A 198 14.59 4.25 -25.83
C ALA A 198 13.07 4.49 -25.68
N ILE A 199 12.40 4.93 -26.75
CA ILE A 199 10.94 5.14 -26.77
C ILE A 199 10.22 3.83 -26.47
N LYS A 200 10.62 2.72 -27.12
CA LYS A 200 10.02 1.40 -26.87
C LYS A 200 10.19 0.93 -25.43
N LEU A 201 11.37 1.13 -24.84
CA LEU A 201 11.61 0.78 -23.44
C LEU A 201 10.74 1.63 -22.50
N LEU A 202 10.68 2.94 -22.71
CA LEU A 202 9.85 3.83 -21.91
C LEU A 202 8.35 3.51 -22.04
N GLN A 203 7.89 3.08 -23.23
CA GLN A 203 6.52 2.61 -23.43
C GLN A 203 6.24 1.36 -22.60
N CYS A 204 7.13 0.36 -22.63
CA CYS A 204 6.99 -0.83 -21.79
C CYS A 204 6.98 -0.48 -20.28
N ASP A 205 7.86 0.41 -19.84
CA ASP A 205 7.91 0.86 -18.45
C ASP A 205 6.62 1.57 -18.03
N LEU A 206 6.06 2.42 -18.90
CA LEU A 206 4.77 3.08 -18.67
C LEU A 206 3.62 2.07 -18.57
N GLU A 207 3.60 1.05 -19.42
CA GLU A 207 2.59 -0.02 -19.36
C GLU A 207 2.67 -0.79 -18.04
N VAL A 208 3.88 -1.14 -17.60
CA VAL A 208 4.11 -1.80 -16.30
C VAL A 208 3.66 -0.90 -15.14
N LEU A 209 4.02 0.38 -15.19
CA LEU A 209 3.69 1.33 -14.13
C LEU A 209 2.17 1.57 -14.05
N ARG A 210 1.50 1.63 -15.21
CA ARG A 210 0.04 1.70 -15.30
C ARG A 210 -0.62 0.46 -14.69
N GLY A 211 -0.13 -0.73 -15.00
CA GLY A 211 -0.63 -1.97 -14.38
C GLY A 211 -0.47 -2.00 -12.87
N LYS A 212 0.66 -1.49 -12.34
CA LYS A 212 0.88 -1.34 -10.89
C LYS A 212 -0.09 -0.33 -10.28
N TYR A 213 -0.30 0.81 -10.93
CA TYR A 213 -1.26 1.82 -10.50
C TYR A 213 -2.69 1.25 -10.42
N ASP A 214 -3.12 0.57 -11.48
CA ASP A 214 -4.45 -0.04 -11.54
C ASP A 214 -4.64 -1.09 -10.43
N THR A 215 -3.60 -1.88 -10.13
CA THR A 215 -3.60 -2.84 -9.03
C THR A 215 -3.79 -2.14 -7.69
N ILE A 216 -2.99 -1.12 -7.39
CA ILE A 216 -3.09 -0.35 -6.13
C ILE A 216 -4.46 0.31 -6.00
N CYS A 217 -5.01 0.86 -7.08
CA CYS A 217 -6.36 1.43 -7.07
C CYS A 217 -7.44 0.38 -6.78
N ASN A 218 -7.29 -0.84 -7.30
CA ASN A 218 -8.23 -1.93 -7.03
C ASN A 218 -8.14 -2.39 -5.57
N ASP A 219 -6.92 -2.53 -5.04
CA ASP A 219 -6.69 -2.91 -3.64
C ASP A 219 -7.30 -1.87 -2.71
N TYR A 220 -7.05 -0.57 -2.95
CA TYR A 220 -7.65 0.53 -2.19
C TYR A 220 -9.17 0.46 -2.18
N ARG A 221 -9.81 0.27 -3.35
CA ARG A 221 -11.28 0.14 -3.45
C ARG A 221 -11.81 -1.10 -2.74
N SER A 222 -11.04 -2.19 -2.73
CA SER A 222 -11.44 -3.43 -2.04
C SER A 222 -11.37 -3.27 -0.52
N GLU A 223 -10.30 -2.65 -0.01
CA GLU A 223 -10.11 -2.39 1.42
C GLU A 223 -11.10 -1.35 1.93
N HIS A 224 -11.41 -0.34 1.13
CA HIS A 224 -12.45 0.63 1.47
C HIS A 224 -13.81 -0.04 1.67
N ARG A 225 -14.25 -0.89 0.72
CA ARG A 225 -15.50 -1.65 0.86
C ARG A 225 -15.48 -2.59 2.07
N ARG A 226 -14.33 -3.21 2.37
CA ARG A 226 -14.15 -4.07 3.54
C ARG A 226 -14.31 -3.29 4.84
N LEU A 227 -13.74 -2.09 4.91
CA LEU A 227 -13.87 -1.18 6.04
C LEU A 227 -15.31 -0.71 6.22
N GLU A 228 -16.00 -0.30 5.15
CA GLU A 228 -17.42 0.10 5.19
C GLU A 228 -18.31 -1.03 5.74
N ALA A 229 -18.08 -2.26 5.29
CA ALA A 229 -18.79 -3.43 5.79
C ALA A 229 -18.53 -3.66 7.30
N LEU A 230 -17.28 -3.49 7.74
CA LEU A 230 -16.90 -3.62 9.15
C LEU A 230 -17.54 -2.53 10.01
N CYS A 231 -17.51 -1.27 9.56
CA CYS A 231 -18.17 -0.15 10.22
C CYS A 231 -19.69 -0.39 10.34
N THR A 232 -20.34 -0.84 9.27
CA THR A 232 -21.77 -1.15 9.26
C THR A 232 -22.09 -2.27 10.27
N ARG A 233 -21.30 -3.34 10.29
CA ARG A 233 -21.46 -4.44 11.25
C ARG A 233 -21.25 -3.98 12.69
N TYR A 234 -20.25 -3.13 12.93
CA TYR A 234 -19.98 -2.56 14.23
C TYR A 234 -21.15 -1.69 14.72
N MET A 235 -21.68 -0.80 13.87
CA MET A 235 -22.82 0.05 14.21
C MET A 235 -24.07 -0.78 14.53
N HIS A 236 -24.35 -1.82 13.74
CA HIS A 236 -25.46 -2.75 14.01
C HIS A 236 -25.30 -3.48 15.35
N MET A 237 -24.08 -3.94 15.65
CA MET A 237 -23.78 -4.60 16.93
C MET A 237 -23.94 -3.62 18.11
N GLN A 238 -23.48 -2.38 17.98
CA GLN A 238 -23.66 -1.35 19.00
C GLN A 238 -25.13 -1.02 19.22
N GLN A 239 -25.91 -0.89 18.15
CA GLN A 239 -27.35 -0.66 18.24
C GLN A 239 -28.07 -1.82 18.95
N LYS A 240 -27.74 -3.07 18.59
CA LYS A 240 -28.26 -4.26 19.27
C LYS A 240 -27.90 -4.27 20.76
N LYS A 241 -26.65 -3.98 21.10
CA LYS A 241 -26.19 -3.92 22.50
C LYS A 241 -26.94 -2.82 23.27
N LYS A 242 -27.10 -1.63 22.68
CA LYS A 242 -27.87 -0.53 23.26
C LYS A 242 -29.32 -0.96 23.52
N GLN A 243 -29.97 -1.61 22.56
CA GLN A 243 -31.33 -2.13 22.71
C GLN A 243 -31.41 -3.16 23.84
N GLN A 244 -30.46 -4.10 23.93
CA GLN A 244 -30.40 -5.07 25.03
C GLN A 244 -30.24 -4.40 26.39
N ILE A 245 -29.39 -3.38 26.49
CA ILE A 245 -29.21 -2.61 27.73
C ILE A 245 -30.52 -1.87 28.10
N CYS A 246 -31.22 -1.27 27.15
CA CYS A 246 -32.50 -0.63 27.38
C CYS A 246 -33.54 -1.62 27.92
N ILE A 247 -33.70 -2.77 27.26
CA ILE A 247 -34.63 -3.82 27.71
C ILE A 247 -34.28 -4.28 29.13
N LEU A 248 -33.00 -4.53 29.42
CA LEU A 248 -32.57 -4.96 30.75
C LEU A 248 -32.87 -3.91 31.82
N LYS A 249 -32.66 -2.62 31.50
CA LYS A 249 -33.01 -1.52 32.41
C LYS A 249 -34.51 -1.45 32.68
N GLU A 250 -35.34 -1.61 31.65
CA GLU A 250 -36.79 -1.67 31.80
C GLU A 250 -37.23 -2.88 32.63
N THR A 251 -36.67 -4.07 32.35
CA THR A 251 -36.93 -5.28 33.12
C THR A 251 -36.59 -5.08 34.59
N LEU A 252 -35.42 -4.51 34.88
CA LEU A 252 -35.00 -4.23 36.26
C LEU A 252 -35.92 -3.21 36.92
N GLY A 253 -36.36 -2.19 36.18
CA GLY A 253 -37.35 -1.21 36.64
C GLY A 253 -38.66 -1.87 37.09
N TYR A 254 -39.24 -2.74 36.26
CA TYR A 254 -40.45 -3.47 36.64
C TYR A 254 -40.23 -4.37 37.86
N ALA A 255 -39.06 -5.01 37.96
CA ALA A 255 -38.72 -5.82 39.13
C ALA A 255 -38.63 -4.98 40.41
N SER A 256 -38.01 -3.79 40.35
CA SER A 256 -37.94 -2.89 41.50
C SER A 256 -39.32 -2.39 41.93
N GLU A 257 -40.20 -2.05 40.98
CA GLU A 257 -41.58 -1.65 41.27
C GLU A 257 -42.40 -2.79 41.88
N CYS A 258 -42.18 -4.04 41.44
CA CYS A 258 -42.78 -5.21 42.07
C CYS A 258 -42.34 -5.34 43.53
N ILE A 259 -41.04 -5.22 43.82
CA ILE A 259 -40.51 -5.30 45.19
C ILE A 259 -41.10 -4.18 46.05
N LEU A 260 -41.09 -2.94 45.55
CA LEU A 260 -41.64 -1.78 46.25
C LEU A 260 -43.12 -2.01 46.61
N HIS A 261 -43.95 -2.41 45.65
CA HIS A 261 -45.37 -2.62 45.92
C HIS A 261 -45.65 -3.83 46.79
N ALA A 262 -44.84 -4.90 46.69
CA ALA A 262 -44.93 -6.03 47.62
C ALA A 262 -44.62 -5.59 49.07
N GLN A 263 -43.56 -4.78 49.27
CA GLN A 263 -43.22 -4.22 50.58
C GLN A 263 -44.35 -3.34 51.13
N MET A 264 -44.85 -2.39 50.33
CA MET A 264 -45.96 -1.52 50.73
C MET A 264 -47.23 -2.32 51.08
N SER A 265 -47.52 -3.41 50.36
CA SER A 265 -48.65 -4.30 50.66
C SER A 265 -48.48 -5.04 51.99
N ILE A 266 -47.26 -5.49 52.31
CA ILE A 266 -46.94 -6.15 53.58
C ILE A 266 -47.04 -5.16 54.75
N GLU A 267 -46.41 -3.98 54.63
CA GLU A 267 -46.44 -2.94 55.66
C GLU A 267 -47.87 -2.42 55.94
N SER A 268 -48.70 -2.31 54.89
CA SER A 268 -50.11 -1.93 55.05
C SER A 268 -50.91 -2.98 55.85
N CYS A 269 -50.52 -4.24 55.79
CA CYS A 269 -51.16 -5.34 56.52
C CYS A 269 -50.81 -5.32 58.01
N ASP A 270 -49.60 -4.87 58.36
CA ASP A 270 -49.13 -4.80 59.75
C ASP A 270 -49.66 -3.56 60.51
N HIS A 271 -50.13 -2.52 59.80
CA HIS A 271 -50.52 -1.24 60.41
C HIS A 271 -52.02 -0.91 60.29
N SER A 272 -52.78 -1.61 59.45
CA SER A 272 -54.20 -1.34 59.21
C SER A 272 -55.05 -2.57 59.55
N SER A 273 -56.09 -2.41 60.39
CA SER A 273 -57.11 -3.44 60.63
C SER A 273 -58.03 -3.71 59.41
N SER A 274 -57.68 -3.16 58.24
CA SER A 274 -58.46 -3.13 57.01
C SER A 274 -57.75 -3.85 55.84
N GLY A 275 -57.14 -5.02 56.09
CA GLY A 275 -56.66 -5.92 55.03
C GLY A 275 -55.57 -5.36 54.08
N ILE A 276 -55.19 -6.16 53.09
CA ILE A 276 -54.17 -5.81 52.09
C ILE A 276 -54.65 -4.62 51.25
N SER A 277 -53.80 -3.60 51.08
CA SER A 277 -54.09 -2.47 50.17
C SER A 277 -54.24 -2.94 48.72
N GLU A 278 -55.48 -2.93 48.22
CA GLU A 278 -55.87 -3.38 46.88
C GLU A 278 -55.15 -2.60 45.76
N GLN A 279 -54.82 -1.33 46.02
CA GLN A 279 -54.09 -0.48 45.08
C GLN A 279 -52.63 -0.92 44.88
N HIS A 280 -51.94 -1.36 45.93
CA HIS A 280 -50.57 -1.86 45.81
C HIS A 280 -50.54 -3.27 45.20
N LEU A 281 -51.53 -4.10 45.50
CA LEU A 281 -51.66 -5.44 44.92
C LEU A 281 -51.94 -5.39 43.41
N THR A 282 -52.81 -4.49 42.95
CA THR A 282 -53.07 -4.29 41.51
C THR A 282 -51.84 -3.80 40.77
N LYS A 283 -51.11 -2.81 41.32
CA LYS A 283 -49.85 -2.33 40.74
C LYS A 283 -48.75 -3.39 40.75
N PHE A 284 -48.68 -4.24 41.77
CA PHE A 284 -47.76 -5.37 41.80
C PHE A 284 -48.04 -6.34 40.65
N ASN A 285 -49.30 -6.78 40.48
CA ASN A 285 -49.67 -7.71 39.42
C ASN A 285 -49.42 -7.13 38.02
N GLN A 286 -49.70 -5.84 37.82
CA GLN A 286 -49.43 -5.16 36.56
C GLN A 286 -47.93 -5.11 36.25
N ASN A 287 -47.10 -4.71 37.23
CA ASN A 287 -45.65 -4.68 37.05
C ASN A 287 -45.06 -6.09 36.87
N LEU A 288 -45.64 -7.11 37.50
CA LEU A 288 -45.23 -8.50 37.33
C LEU A 288 -45.49 -8.98 35.90
N GLU A 289 -46.63 -8.64 35.31
CA GLU A 289 -46.92 -8.97 33.92
C GLU A 289 -45.95 -8.27 32.95
N LEU A 290 -45.67 -6.99 33.19
CA LEU A 290 -44.72 -6.20 32.40
C LEU A 290 -43.28 -6.73 32.54
N PHE A 291 -42.87 -7.10 33.75
CA PHE A 291 -41.61 -7.78 34.03
C PHE A 291 -41.48 -9.08 33.25
N MET A 292 -42.50 -9.95 33.30
CA MET A 292 -42.50 -11.23 32.59
C MET A 292 -42.49 -11.04 31.06
N ARG A 293 -43.19 -10.03 30.53
CA ARG A 293 -43.07 -9.65 29.11
C ARG A 293 -41.66 -9.18 28.76
N SER A 294 -41.08 -8.30 29.56
CA SER A 294 -39.74 -7.74 29.34
C SER A 294 -38.65 -8.81 29.40
N LEU A 295 -38.74 -9.76 30.34
CA LEU A 295 -37.86 -10.93 30.45
C LEU A 295 -37.89 -11.83 29.21
N ARG A 296 -39.08 -12.06 28.63
CA ARG A 296 -39.22 -12.85 27.39
C ARG A 296 -38.54 -12.18 26.21
N ASN A 297 -38.58 -10.84 26.18
CA ASN A 297 -37.89 -10.03 25.17
C ASN A 297 -36.38 -9.92 25.41
N CYS A 298 -35.92 -10.12 26.64
CA CYS A 298 -34.51 -10.07 27.02
C CYS A 298 -33.78 -11.37 26.63
N CYS A 299 -33.38 -11.47 25.36
CA CYS A 299 -32.42 -12.47 24.80
C CYS A 299 -32.75 -13.97 24.96
N CYS A 300 -33.79 -14.36 25.69
CA CYS A 300 -34.18 -15.76 25.89
C CYS A 300 -34.51 -16.41 24.55
N LEU A 301 -35.26 -15.75 23.66
CA LEU A 301 -35.72 -16.33 22.39
C LEU A 301 -34.58 -16.73 21.45
N ARG A 302 -33.50 -15.93 21.37
CA ARG A 302 -32.38 -16.20 20.47
C ARG A 302 -31.48 -17.32 21.01
N LYS A 303 -31.26 -17.35 22.33
CA LYS A 303 -30.52 -18.43 23.00
C LYS A 303 -31.31 -19.74 23.00
N LEU A 304 -32.65 -19.68 23.07
CA LEU A 304 -33.55 -20.84 22.91
C LEU A 304 -33.44 -21.40 21.49
N GLN A 305 -33.56 -20.56 20.46
CA GLN A 305 -33.41 -20.98 19.05
C GLN A 305 -32.02 -21.54 18.75
N GLU A 306 -30.97 -21.00 19.36
CA GLU A 306 -29.60 -21.49 19.19
C GLU A 306 -29.37 -22.84 19.90
N LEU A 307 -29.98 -23.05 21.07
CA LEU A 307 -30.00 -24.34 21.77
C LEU A 307 -30.86 -25.38 21.02
N GLU A 308 -32.01 -25.00 20.49
CA GLU A 308 -32.87 -25.86 19.65
C GLU A 308 -32.15 -26.30 18.38
N ARG A 309 -31.41 -25.38 17.72
CA ARG A 309 -30.60 -25.70 16.54
C ARG A 309 -29.42 -26.62 16.86
N GLN A 310 -28.84 -26.51 18.06
CA GLN A 310 -27.78 -27.40 18.53
C GLN A 310 -28.32 -28.80 18.90
N GLN A 311 -29.54 -28.90 19.44
CA GLN A 311 -30.19 -30.19 19.73
C GLN A 311 -30.64 -30.93 18.46
N GLY A 312 -31.12 -30.22 17.43
CA GLY A 312 -31.51 -30.83 16.16
C GLY A 312 -30.34 -31.49 15.39
N LEU A 313 -29.12 -31.00 15.55
CA LEU A 313 -27.92 -31.59 14.94
C LEU A 313 -27.46 -32.89 15.63
N HIS A 314 -27.83 -33.10 16.90
CA HIS A 314 -27.46 -34.32 17.63
C HIS A 314 -28.38 -35.51 17.28
N VAL A 315 -29.65 -35.24 16.92
CA VAL A 315 -30.61 -36.28 16.53
C VAL A 315 -30.32 -36.85 15.13
N GLU A 316 -29.69 -36.09 14.22
CA GLU A 316 -29.30 -36.60 12.90
C GLU A 316 -28.01 -37.45 12.90
N GLN A 317 -27.18 -37.37 13.95
CA GLN A 317 -25.96 -38.20 14.05
C GLN A 317 -26.21 -39.60 14.64
N ASP A 318 -27.20 -39.75 15.53
CA ASP A 318 -27.54 -41.05 16.12
C ASP A 318 -28.46 -41.92 15.22
N ALA A 319 -29.00 -41.36 14.13
CA ALA A 319 -29.91 -42.06 13.21
C ALA A 319 -29.22 -42.72 12.00
N LYS A 320 -27.88 -42.72 11.91
CA LYS A 320 -27.13 -43.38 10.82
C LYS A 320 -26.23 -44.50 11.33
N LEU A 321 -26.86 -45.58 11.78
CA LEU A 321 -26.26 -46.92 11.80
C LEU A 321 -26.80 -47.72 10.59
N PRO A 322 -25.96 -48.34 9.75
CA PRO A 322 -26.42 -49.01 8.53
C PRO A 322 -26.59 -50.53 8.74
N SER A 323 -27.70 -51.08 8.24
CA SER A 323 -27.82 -52.40 7.56
C SER A 323 -29.31 -52.69 7.22
N PRO A 324 -29.66 -53.73 6.44
CA PRO A 324 -29.66 -53.71 4.98
C PRO A 324 -31.04 -54.09 4.35
N GLU A 325 -31.17 -53.84 3.04
CA GLU A 325 -32.06 -54.48 2.04
C GLU A 325 -33.56 -54.74 2.35
N LEU A 326 -34.47 -54.15 1.57
CA LEU A 326 -35.22 -54.87 0.51
C LEU A 326 -36.19 -53.92 -0.26
N SER A 327 -36.36 -54.26 -1.54
CA SER A 327 -37.33 -53.76 -2.53
C SER A 327 -38.79 -53.70 -2.07
N THR A 328 -39.64 -52.83 -2.65
CA THR A 328 -40.52 -53.06 -3.82
C THR A 328 -41.67 -52.01 -3.89
N THR A 329 -41.83 -51.40 -5.08
CA THR A 329 -43.08 -50.99 -5.78
C THR A 329 -44.24 -50.20 -5.14
N ALA A 330 -44.49 -49.03 -5.76
CA ALA A 330 -45.70 -48.63 -6.51
C ALA A 330 -46.77 -47.69 -5.92
N SER A 331 -47.16 -46.75 -6.80
CA SER A 331 -48.46 -46.03 -6.91
C SER A 331 -48.71 -44.95 -5.84
N SER A 332 -49.20 -43.73 -6.07
CA SER A 332 -49.78 -42.91 -7.17
C SER A 332 -50.11 -41.58 -6.45
N GLY A 333 -50.16 -40.37 -6.97
CA GLY A 333 -50.20 -39.78 -8.29
C GLY A 333 -50.76 -38.35 -8.11
N PHE A 334 -50.42 -37.43 -9.03
CA PHE A 334 -51.12 -36.16 -9.32
C PHE A 334 -51.23 -35.10 -8.18
N SER A 335 -51.03 -33.80 -8.36
CA SER A 335 -50.66 -32.96 -9.50
C SER A 335 -50.47 -31.52 -9.01
N SER A 336 -49.83 -30.72 -9.86
CA SER A 336 -50.17 -29.31 -10.15
C SER A 336 -49.27 -28.18 -9.59
N ILE A 337 -48.66 -27.48 -10.56
CA ILE A 337 -48.34 -26.03 -10.64
C ILE A 337 -46.93 -25.60 -10.20
N GLY A 338 -46.02 -25.55 -11.19
CA GLY A 338 -45.02 -24.46 -11.32
C GLY A 338 -45.69 -23.21 -11.94
N PRO A 339 -44.98 -22.10 -12.26
CA PRO A 339 -43.57 -21.97 -12.64
C PRO A 339 -42.88 -20.82 -11.85
N SER A 340 -41.66 -20.30 -12.08
CA SER A 340 -40.74 -20.34 -13.20
C SER A 340 -39.33 -19.90 -12.73
N GLN A 341 -38.38 -20.27 -13.57
CA GLN A 341 -36.97 -19.85 -13.77
C GLN A 341 -36.67 -18.36 -13.47
N VAL A 342 -35.43 -17.89 -13.25
CA VAL A 342 -34.34 -17.83 -14.25
C VAL A 342 -32.94 -17.74 -13.62
N ASP A 343 -32.13 -18.70 -14.07
CA ASP A 343 -30.73 -18.78 -14.48
C ASP A 343 -29.62 -17.75 -14.14
N ALA A 344 -28.49 -18.36 -13.81
CA ALA A 344 -27.12 -17.84 -13.79
C ALA A 344 -26.50 -17.73 -15.21
N PRO A 345 -25.57 -16.78 -15.46
CA PRO A 345 -24.81 -16.75 -16.70
C PRO A 345 -23.49 -17.52 -16.62
N LYS A 346 -23.29 -18.39 -17.61
CA LYS A 346 -22.05 -19.12 -17.93
C LYS A 346 -21.06 -18.26 -18.71
N LEU A 347 -19.78 -18.53 -18.45
CA LEU A 347 -18.59 -18.12 -19.21
C LEU A 347 -18.70 -18.36 -20.73
N LYS A 348 -18.21 -17.41 -21.54
CA LYS A 348 -17.76 -17.65 -22.92
C LYS A 348 -16.40 -16.98 -23.20
N ARG A 349 -15.61 -17.73 -23.96
CA ARG A 349 -14.17 -17.60 -24.24
C ARG A 349 -14.01 -17.14 -25.71
N ARG A 350 -13.11 -16.17 -25.94
CA ARG A 350 -12.35 -15.81 -27.17
C ARG A 350 -13.07 -15.64 -28.53
N HIS A 351 -12.79 -14.52 -29.21
CA HIS A 351 -11.99 -14.51 -30.45
C HIS A 351 -11.41 -13.11 -30.77
N ARG A 352 -10.10 -13.07 -31.01
CA ARG A 352 -9.32 -11.93 -31.55
C ARG A 352 -9.45 -11.91 -33.07
N LYS A 353 -9.73 -10.75 -33.67
CA LYS A 353 -9.50 -10.49 -35.10
C LYS A 353 -8.36 -9.47 -35.25
N ARG A 354 -7.28 -9.90 -35.90
CA ARG A 354 -6.23 -9.03 -36.46
C ARG A 354 -6.77 -8.46 -37.76
N GLN A 355 -6.66 -7.15 -37.96
CA GLN A 355 -6.65 -6.55 -39.30
C GLN A 355 -5.28 -5.91 -39.51
N LYS A 356 -4.65 -6.31 -40.62
CA LYS A 356 -3.53 -5.62 -41.25
C LYS A 356 -4.12 -4.50 -42.10
N HIS A 357 -3.53 -3.31 -42.02
CA HIS A 357 -3.18 -2.50 -43.19
C HIS A 357 -1.99 -1.62 -42.81
#